data_AF-A0AAE4CX44-F1
#
_entry.id   AF-A0AAE4CX44-F1
#
_cell.length_a   1.000
_cell.length_b   1.000
_cell.length_c   1.000
_cell.angle_alpha   90.00
_cell.angle_beta   90.00
_cell.angle_gamma   90.00
#
_symmetry.space_group_name_H-M   'P 1'
#
loop_
_entity.id
_entity.type
_entity.pdbx_description
1 polymer ?
#
loop_
_entity_poly.entity_id
_entity_poly.type
_entity_poly.pdbx_seq_one_letter_code
_entity_poly.pdbx_strand_id
1 'polypeptide(L)'
;MRRRLIGVLAGASLIAVVPAVPVAAAPSKDSPVAQAACTRAKIGGQSRCIARGQYCAKRYESDYRKYGYSCSKKDRRGRWHLQ
;
A
#
# COMPACT_ATOMS: atom_id res chain seq x y z
N MET A 1 12.86 -24.62 27.11
CA MET A 1 13.71 -24.66 28.32
C MET A 1 13.85 -23.25 28.88
N ARG A 2 13.58 -23.10 30.18
CA ARG A 2 13.60 -21.85 30.95
C ARG A 2 14.98 -21.61 31.55
N ARG A 3 15.43 -20.35 31.63
CA ARG A 3 16.35 -19.81 32.67
C ARG A 3 16.42 -18.28 32.46
N ARG A 4 15.63 -17.49 33.20
CA ARG A 4 15.93 -16.81 34.49
C ARG A 4 17.15 -15.86 34.32
N LEU A 5 17.13 -14.58 34.66
CA LEU A 5 16.92 -13.94 35.98
C LEU A 5 16.66 -12.42 35.73
N ILE A 6 15.59 -11.82 36.27
CA ILE A 6 15.54 -11.01 37.51
C ILE A 6 16.67 -9.98 37.65
N GLY A 7 16.30 -8.71 37.73
CA GLY A 7 17.18 -7.62 38.14
C GLY A 7 16.45 -6.28 38.25
N VAL A 8 15.56 -6.16 39.24
CA VAL A 8 14.98 -4.88 39.66
C VAL A 8 16.10 -4.05 40.29
N LEU A 9 16.42 -2.90 39.71
CA LEU A 9 17.20 -1.86 40.36
C LEU A 9 16.36 -0.59 40.42
N ALA A 10 15.82 -0.37 41.62
CA ALA A 10 15.33 0.92 42.06
C ALA A 10 16.52 1.87 42.14
N GLY A 11 16.44 3.00 41.43
CA GLY A 11 17.47 4.03 41.39
C GLY A 11 16.83 5.41 41.41
N ALA A 12 17.25 6.22 42.37
CA ALA A 12 16.67 7.48 42.79
C ALA A 12 16.74 8.61 41.73
N SER A 13 15.71 9.45 41.80
CA SER A 13 15.57 10.85 41.41
C SER A 13 16.75 11.55 40.72
N LEU A 14 16.51 11.96 39.48
CA LEU A 14 16.99 13.24 38.92
C LEU A 14 15.84 13.85 38.13
N ILE A 15 15.21 14.91 38.67
CA ILE A 15 14.32 15.76 37.87
C ILE A 15 15.25 16.56 36.96
N ALA A 16 15.51 16.03 35.77
CA ALA A 16 16.19 16.75 34.71
C ALA A 16 15.24 17.84 34.21
N VAL A 17 15.60 19.11 34.41
CA VAL A 17 14.98 20.24 33.71
C VAL A 17 15.28 20.06 32.23
N VAL A 18 14.28 19.61 31.47
CA VAL A 18 14.38 19.47 30.01
C VAL A 18 14.17 20.87 29.42
N PRO A 19 15.16 21.47 28.74
CA PRO A 19 14.92 22.70 28.00
C PRO A 19 13.88 22.39 26.91
N ALA A 20 12.80 23.17 26.89
CA ALA A 20 11.79 23.09 25.84
C ALA A 20 12.44 23.52 24.51
N VAL A 21 12.94 22.55 23.75
CA VAL A 21 13.35 22.79 22.36
C VAL A 21 12.09 23.12 21.57
N PRO A 22 12.01 24.28 20.88
CA PRO A 22 10.91 24.53 19.98
C PRO A 22 10.97 23.45 18.89
N VAL A 23 9.99 22.55 18.92
CA VAL A 23 9.79 21.59 17.83
C VAL A 23 9.41 22.43 16.62
N ALA A 24 10.39 22.70 15.77
CA ALA A 24 10.15 23.25 14.45
C ALA A 24 9.12 22.32 13.79
N ALA A 25 7.92 22.86 13.54
CA ALA A 25 6.87 22.14 12.84
C ALA A 25 7.49 21.62 11.53
N ALA A 26 7.61 20.30 11.43
CA ALA A 26 8.07 19.69 10.19
C ALA A 26 7.13 20.19 9.09
N PRO A 27 7.64 20.72 7.96
CA PRO A 27 6.76 21.05 6.85
C PRO A 27 6.02 19.76 6.51
N SER A 28 4.69 19.80 6.63
CA SER A 28 3.83 18.75 6.13
C SER A 28 4.22 18.56 4.68
N LYS A 29 4.92 17.47 4.40
CA LYS A 29 5.24 17.08 3.03
C LYS A 29 3.91 16.65 2.44
N ASP A 30 3.15 17.63 1.94
CA ASP A 30 2.13 17.45 0.92
C ASP A 30 2.88 16.96 -0.33
N SER A 31 3.36 15.72 -0.24
CA SER A 31 3.90 15.01 -1.37
C SER A 31 2.69 14.80 -2.26
N PRO A 32 2.68 15.30 -3.51
CA PRO A 32 1.56 15.06 -4.40
C PRO A 32 1.41 13.55 -4.52
N VAL A 33 0.36 13.00 -3.88
CA VAL A 33 -0.02 11.62 -4.07
C VAL A 33 -0.51 11.56 -5.50
N ALA A 34 0.31 11.00 -6.39
CA ALA A 34 -0.09 10.74 -7.76
C ALA A 34 -1.35 9.87 -7.71
N GLN A 35 -2.51 10.48 -7.96
CA GLN A 35 -3.77 9.76 -8.03
C GLN A 35 -3.71 8.93 -9.31
N ALA A 36 -3.33 7.66 -9.17
CA ALA A 36 -3.38 6.75 -10.30
C ALA A 36 -4.83 6.66 -10.77
N ALA A 37 -5.13 7.26 -11.93
CA ALA A 37 -6.44 7.17 -12.53
C ALA A 37 -6.76 5.70 -12.80
N CYS A 38 -7.78 5.19 -12.11
CA CYS A 38 -8.21 3.81 -12.23
C CYS A 38 -9.73 3.75 -12.41
N THR A 39 -10.18 2.79 -13.19
CA THR A 39 -11.60 2.55 -13.45
C THR A 39 -12.14 1.63 -12.36
N ARG A 40 -13.16 2.08 -11.63
CA ARG A 40 -13.89 1.22 -10.70
C ARG A 40 -14.72 0.21 -11.50
N ALA A 41 -14.35 -1.05 -11.42
CA ALA A 41 -14.93 -2.14 -12.19
C ALA A 41 -15.34 -3.31 -11.29
N LYS A 42 -16.36 -4.06 -11.70
CA LYS A 42 -16.74 -5.31 -11.04
C LYS A 42 -16.29 -6.48 -11.91
N ILE A 43 -15.26 -7.20 -11.48
CA ILE A 43 -14.64 -8.30 -12.22
C ILE A 43 -14.84 -9.60 -11.45
N GLY A 44 -15.49 -10.60 -12.05
CA GLY A 44 -15.78 -11.86 -11.36
C GLY A 44 -16.60 -11.66 -10.09
N GLY A 45 -17.49 -10.67 -10.08
CA GLY A 45 -18.32 -10.31 -8.92
C GLY A 45 -17.65 -9.38 -7.89
N GLN A 46 -16.35 -9.09 -8.02
CA GLN A 46 -15.62 -8.26 -7.05
C GLN A 46 -15.36 -6.86 -7.57
N SER A 47 -15.66 -5.84 -6.75
CA SER A 47 -15.34 -4.44 -7.05
C SER A 47 -13.85 -4.19 -6.87
N ARG A 48 -13.19 -3.73 -7.93
CA ARG A 48 -11.75 -3.48 -7.97
C ARG A 48 -11.48 -2.20 -8.77
N CYS A 49 -10.35 -1.56 -8.52
CA CYS A 49 -9.87 -0.49 -9.39
C CYS A 49 -8.88 -1.05 -10.41
N ILE A 50 -9.21 -0.94 -11.70
CA ILE A 50 -8.41 -1.48 -12.80
C ILE A 50 -7.82 -0.35 -13.65
N ALA A 51 -6.68 -0.60 -14.27
CA ALA A 51 -6.01 0.32 -15.17
C ALA A 51 -5.20 -0.47 -16.20
N ARG A 52 -4.81 0.18 -17.29
CA ARG A 52 -3.93 -0.41 -18.31
C ARG A 52 -2.62 -0.90 -17.68
N GLY A 53 -2.12 -2.04 -18.18
CA GLY A 53 -0.89 -2.68 -17.70
C GLY A 53 -1.07 -3.56 -16.47
N GLN A 54 -2.20 -3.48 -15.75
CA GLN A 54 -2.48 -4.41 -14.65
C GLN A 54 -2.71 -5.84 -15.15
N TYR A 55 -2.53 -6.81 -14.26
CA TYR A 55 -2.79 -8.22 -14.56
C TYR A 55 -4.24 -8.43 -15.00
N CYS A 56 -4.41 -9.23 -16.06
CA CYS A 56 -5.71 -9.71 -16.51
C CYS A 56 -5.86 -11.21 -16.29
N ALA A 57 -7.00 -11.60 -15.73
CA ALA A 57 -7.49 -12.97 -15.79
C ALA A 57 -8.41 -13.17 -17.02
N LYS A 58 -7.92 -13.87 -18.07
CA LYS A 58 -8.69 -14.12 -19.32
C LYS A 58 -10.09 -14.70 -19.09
N ARG A 59 -10.29 -15.46 -18.02
CA ARG A 59 -11.62 -16.01 -17.65
C ARG A 59 -12.70 -14.93 -17.41
N TYR A 60 -12.31 -13.69 -17.11
CA TYR A 60 -13.21 -12.55 -16.90
C TYR A 60 -13.12 -11.51 -18.03
N GLU A 61 -12.65 -11.89 -19.21
CA GLU A 61 -12.50 -10.99 -20.38
C GLU A 61 -13.79 -10.25 -20.74
N SER A 62 -14.94 -10.89 -20.61
CA SER A 62 -16.24 -10.26 -20.82
C SER A 62 -16.51 -9.13 -19.83
N ASP A 63 -16.08 -9.24 -18.57
CA ASP A 63 -16.22 -8.17 -17.59
C ASP A 63 -15.30 -7.00 -17.90
N TYR A 64 -14.03 -7.27 -18.25
CA TYR A 64 -13.09 -6.21 -18.64
C TYR A 64 -13.58 -5.42 -19.87
N ARG A 65 -14.16 -6.12 -20.85
CA ARG A 65 -14.73 -5.50 -22.05
C ARG A 65 -15.86 -4.52 -21.76
N LYS A 66 -16.67 -4.74 -20.72
CA LYS A 66 -17.74 -3.80 -20.30
C LYS A 66 -17.18 -2.43 -19.93
N TYR A 67 -15.92 -2.40 -19.48
CA TYR A 67 -15.22 -1.19 -19.06
C TYR A 67 -14.21 -0.69 -20.11
N GLY A 68 -14.25 -1.23 -21.34
CA GLY A 68 -13.36 -0.82 -22.43
C GLY A 68 -11.95 -1.40 -22.37
N TYR A 69 -11.70 -2.39 -21.53
CA TYR A 69 -10.40 -3.06 -21.43
C TYR A 69 -10.40 -4.41 -22.14
N SER A 70 -9.22 -4.81 -22.63
CA SER A 70 -8.98 -6.11 -23.27
C SER A 70 -7.74 -6.79 -22.70
N CYS A 71 -7.70 -8.12 -22.80
CA CYS A 71 -6.60 -8.93 -22.31
C CYS A 71 -5.76 -9.42 -23.48
N SER A 72 -4.97 -8.50 -24.03
CA SER A 72 -4.26 -8.67 -25.29
C SER A 72 -2.74 -8.69 -25.14
N LYS A 73 -2.19 -8.12 -24.06
CA LYS A 73 -0.74 -8.06 -23.85
C LYS A 73 -0.27 -9.21 -22.97
N LYS A 74 0.60 -10.08 -23.49
CA LYS A 74 1.24 -11.16 -22.72
C LYS A 74 2.67 -10.77 -22.34
N ASP A 75 3.05 -10.91 -21.08
CA ASP A 75 4.43 -10.67 -20.64
C ASP A 75 5.35 -11.88 -20.89
N ARG A 76 6.67 -11.71 -20.64
CA ARG A 76 7.67 -12.79 -20.81
C ARG A 76 7.44 -13.98 -19.87
N ARG A 77 6.65 -13.81 -18.81
CA ARG A 77 6.28 -14.88 -17.87
C ARG A 77 4.94 -15.53 -18.24
N GLY A 78 4.38 -15.16 -19.39
CA GLY A 78 3.15 -15.72 -19.94
C GLY A 78 1.86 -15.17 -19.33
N ARG A 79 1.91 -14.08 -18.55
CA ARG A 79 0.72 -13.48 -17.92
C ARG A 79 0.09 -12.44 -18.83
N TRP A 80 -1.23 -12.36 -18.80
CA TRP A 80 -1.98 -11.37 -19.56
C TRP A 80 -2.11 -10.06 -18.79
N HIS A 81 -2.16 -8.95 -19.52
CA HIS A 81 -2.30 -7.61 -19.01
C HIS A 81 -3.41 -6.86 -19.74
N LEU A 82 -4.04 -5.93 -19.01
CA LEU A 82 -5.08 -5.06 -19.52
C LEU A 82 -4.50 -4.03 -20.51
N GLN A 83 -5.14 -3.88 -21.66
CA GLN A 83 -4.98 -2.76 -22.59
C GLN A 83 -6.28 -2.01 -22.74
#